data_AF-A0AAW9DKJ4-F1
#
_entry.id   AF-A0AAW9DKJ4-F1
#
_cell.length_a   1.000
_cell.length_b   1.000
_cell.length_c   1.000
_cell.angle_alpha   90.00
_cell.angle_beta   90.00
_cell.angle_gamma   90.00
#
_symmetry.space_group_name_H-M   'P 1'
#
loop_
_entity.id
_entity.type
_entity.pdbx_description
1 polymer ?
#
loop_
_entity_poly.entity_id
_entity_poly.type
_entity_poly.pdbx_seq_one_letter_code
_entity_poly.pdbx_strand_id
1 'polypeptide(L)'
;GPVMGIKGGAAGGGYAQVLPMEDINLHFTGDMHAITTANNALSALLDNHIHQGNELDIDQRRVIWKRVVDLNDRALRQVIVGLGSPVNGIPREDGFDITVASEIMAIL
;
A
#
# COMPACT_ATOMS: atom_id res chain seq x y z
N GLY A 1 10.17 1.30 3.98
CA GLY A 1 10.67 0.25 3.06
C GLY A 1 12.16 0.36 2.70
N PRO A 2 12.60 1.38 1.95
CA PRO A 2 13.93 1.42 1.33
C PRO A 2 15.13 1.30 2.28
N VAL A 3 15.01 1.86 3.50
CA VAL A 3 16.04 1.85 4.55
C VAL A 3 16.48 0.42 4.93
N MET A 4 15.58 -0.57 4.77
CA MET A 4 15.87 -1.98 5.06
C MET A 4 16.57 -2.72 3.91
N GLY A 5 16.59 -2.14 2.71
CA GLY A 5 17.28 -2.71 1.54
C GLY A 5 18.66 -2.10 1.32
N ILE A 6 18.73 -0.77 1.24
CA ILE A 6 19.98 -0.01 1.12
C ILE A 6 19.98 1.03 2.25
N LYS A 7 21.10 1.18 2.95
CA LYS A 7 21.25 2.16 4.02
C LYS A 7 20.88 3.55 3.49
N GLY A 8 19.79 4.12 4.01
CA GLY A 8 19.27 5.42 3.64
C GLY A 8 19.50 6.44 4.75
N GLY A 9 19.80 7.68 4.36
CA GLY A 9 19.73 8.86 5.22
C GLY A 9 19.06 9.97 4.42
N ALA A 10 17.76 10.19 4.65
CA ALA A 10 16.98 11.18 3.90
C ALA A 10 17.11 12.60 4.49
N ALA A 11 17.53 12.71 5.75
CA ALA A 11 17.43 13.93 6.55
C ALA A 11 18.76 14.71 6.68
N GLY A 12 19.51 14.83 5.58
CA GLY A 12 20.78 15.57 5.53
C GLY A 12 22.02 14.72 5.87
N GLY A 13 23.13 15.38 6.21
CA GLY A 13 24.41 14.74 6.50
C GLY A 13 25.51 15.71 6.96
N GLY A 14 26.52 15.20 7.66
CA GLY A 14 27.62 16.03 8.18
C GLY A 14 27.17 16.92 9.35
N TYR A 15 27.42 18.23 9.30
CA TYR A 15 27.01 19.17 10.36
C TYR A 15 25.60 19.74 10.19
N ALA A 16 24.90 19.39 9.10
CA ALA A 16 23.53 19.84 8.83
C ALA A 16 22.62 18.61 8.63
N GLN A 17 21.94 18.21 9.70
CA GLN A 17 21.05 17.05 9.73
C GLN A 17 19.83 17.31 10.62
N VAL A 18 18.71 16.70 10.28
CA VAL A 18 17.51 16.66 11.14
C VAL A 18 17.55 15.39 11.97
N LEU A 19 17.29 15.53 13.27
CA LEU A 19 17.35 14.46 14.28
C LEU A 19 16.03 14.40 15.05
N PRO A 20 15.67 13.24 15.63
CA PRO A 20 16.40 11.96 15.65
C PRO A 20 16.26 11.15 14.34
N MET A 21 17.38 10.68 13.78
CA MET A 21 17.42 10.06 12.45
C MET A 21 16.88 8.63 12.46
N GLU A 22 17.05 7.93 13.58
CA GLU A 22 16.51 6.60 13.86
C GLU A 22 14.99 6.58 13.83
N ASP A 23 14.33 7.60 14.40
CA ASP A 23 12.87 7.69 14.39
C ASP A 23 12.38 8.06 12.99
N ILE A 24 13.01 9.06 12.35
CA ILE A 24 12.64 9.53 11.01
C ILE A 24 12.73 8.43 9.96
N ASN A 25 13.76 7.58 10.01
CA ASN A 25 13.98 6.53 9.01
C ASN A 25 13.14 5.26 9.24
N LEU A 26 12.46 5.14 10.40
CA LEU A 26 11.65 3.98 10.76
C LEU A 26 10.16 4.35 10.75
N HIS A 27 9.53 4.36 11.91
CA HIS A 27 8.09 4.58 12.02
C HIS A 27 7.72 6.05 12.16
N PHE A 28 8.66 6.86 12.64
CA PHE A 28 8.46 8.23 13.05
C PHE A 28 7.13 8.40 13.82
N THR A 29 6.26 9.30 13.38
CA THR A 29 4.95 9.57 13.97
C THR A 29 3.84 8.62 13.51
N GLY A 30 4.14 7.70 12.58
CA GLY A 30 3.19 6.72 12.07
C GLY A 30 2.38 7.14 10.84
N ASP A 31 2.69 8.28 10.22
CA ASP A 31 1.95 8.82 9.08
C ASP A 31 1.89 7.83 7.90
N MET A 32 3.03 7.16 7.62
CA MET A 32 3.11 6.11 6.61
C MET A 32 2.19 4.93 6.91
N HIS A 33 2.03 4.57 8.19
CA HIS A 33 1.11 3.51 8.61
C HIS A 33 -0.33 3.94 8.38
N ALA A 34 -0.68 5.18 8.76
CA ALA A 34 -2.02 5.72 8.56
C ALA A 34 -2.42 5.74 7.07
N ILE A 35 -1.52 6.19 6.19
CA ILE A 35 -1.73 6.19 4.74
C ILE A 35 -1.87 4.75 4.21
N THR A 36 -1.01 3.84 4.63
CA THR A 36 -1.07 2.41 4.25
C THR A 36 -2.43 1.81 4.61
N THR A 37 -2.87 2.04 5.86
CA THR A 37 -4.16 1.56 6.36
C THR A 37 -5.32 2.16 5.58
N ALA A 38 -5.32 3.47 5.34
CA ALA A 38 -6.38 4.14 4.58
C ALA A 38 -6.49 3.60 3.14
N ASN A 39 -5.38 3.48 2.44
CA ASN A 39 -5.35 2.96 1.06
C ASN A 39 -5.89 1.52 0.99
N ASN A 40 -5.41 0.65 1.90
CA ASN A 40 -5.80 -0.75 1.91
C ASN A 40 -7.22 -0.98 2.42
N ALA A 41 -7.75 -0.09 3.28
CA ALA A 41 -9.14 -0.09 3.66
C ALA A 41 -10.05 0.14 2.43
N LEU A 42 -9.69 1.07 1.55
CA LEU A 42 -10.44 1.27 0.29
C LEU A 42 -10.39 0.03 -0.61
N SER A 43 -9.23 -0.61 -0.75
CA SER A 43 -9.11 -1.88 -1.49
C SER A 43 -9.99 -2.99 -0.90
N ALA A 44 -10.05 -3.09 0.43
CA ALA A 44 -10.89 -4.07 1.12
C ALA A 44 -12.39 -3.79 0.94
N LEU A 45 -12.80 -2.51 1.01
CA LEU A 45 -14.19 -2.10 0.77
C LEU A 45 -14.61 -2.37 -0.68
N LEU A 46 -13.72 -2.12 -1.66
CA LEU A 46 -13.95 -2.42 -3.07
C LEU A 46 -14.20 -3.91 -3.30
N ASP A 47 -13.31 -4.77 -2.78
CA ASP A 47 -13.46 -6.22 -2.98
C ASP A 47 -14.69 -6.76 -2.22
N ASN A 48 -14.99 -6.21 -1.04
CA ASN A 48 -16.22 -6.55 -0.31
C ASN A 48 -17.48 -6.14 -1.09
N HIS A 49 -17.50 -4.94 -1.70
CA HIS A 49 -18.63 -4.49 -2.51
C HIS A 49 -18.89 -5.44 -3.69
N ILE A 50 -17.83 -5.85 -4.39
CA ILE A 50 -17.92 -6.85 -5.47
C ILE A 50 -18.47 -8.17 -4.94
N HIS A 51 -18.00 -8.63 -3.77
CA HIS A 51 -18.43 -9.89 -3.18
C HIS A 51 -19.90 -9.90 -2.72
N GLN A 52 -20.39 -8.78 -2.17
CA GLN A 52 -21.73 -8.68 -1.56
C GLN A 52 -22.88 -8.43 -2.56
N GLY A 53 -22.61 -8.49 -3.86
CA GLY A 53 -23.64 -8.35 -4.90
C GLY A 53 -23.27 -7.37 -6.02
N ASN A 54 -22.17 -6.63 -5.88
CA ASN A 54 -21.63 -5.75 -6.92
C ASN A 54 -22.68 -4.82 -7.56
N GLU A 55 -23.47 -4.12 -6.74
CA GLU A 55 -24.57 -3.24 -7.22
C GLU A 55 -24.09 -2.10 -8.14
N LEU A 56 -22.79 -1.82 -8.15
CA LEU A 56 -22.15 -0.80 -9.00
C LEU A 56 -21.62 -1.38 -10.33
N ASP A 57 -21.82 -2.67 -10.58
CA ASP A 57 -21.38 -3.39 -11.78
C ASP A 57 -19.88 -3.17 -12.08
N ILE A 58 -19.05 -3.26 -11.04
CA ILE A 58 -17.61 -3.08 -11.16
C ILE A 58 -17.02 -4.25 -11.95
N ASP A 59 -16.41 -3.97 -13.10
CA ASP A 59 -15.59 -4.94 -13.82
C ASP A 59 -14.25 -5.09 -13.09
N GLN A 60 -14.07 -6.23 -12.41
CA GLN A 60 -12.87 -6.56 -11.66
C GLN A 60 -11.56 -6.50 -12.48
N ARG A 61 -11.64 -6.62 -13.82
CA ARG A 61 -10.47 -6.55 -14.73
C ARG A 61 -10.04 -5.12 -15.02
N ARG A 62 -10.87 -4.14 -14.65
CA ARG A 62 -10.66 -2.70 -14.89
C ARG A 62 -10.41 -1.92 -13.60
N VAL A 63 -10.24 -2.62 -12.47
CA VAL A 63 -9.88 -2.00 -11.21
C VAL A 63 -8.45 -1.47 -11.32
N ILE A 64 -8.33 -0.13 -11.33
CA ILE A 64 -7.03 0.56 -11.36
C ILE A 64 -6.43 0.75 -9.96
N TRP A 65 -7.27 0.68 -8.93
CA TRP A 65 -6.87 0.89 -7.55
C TRP A 65 -6.07 -0.29 -7.04
N LYS A 66 -4.83 -0.04 -6.63
CA LYS A 66 -3.90 -1.06 -6.11
C LYS A 66 -3.78 -0.97 -4.58
N ARG A 67 -3.37 -2.08 -3.99
CA ARG A 67 -2.96 -2.12 -2.58
C ARG A 67 -1.59 -1.49 -2.41
N VAL A 68 -1.21 -1.19 -1.17
CA VAL A 68 0.11 -0.64 -0.87
C VAL A 68 0.74 -1.24 0.37
N VAL A 69 2.07 -1.23 0.39
CA VAL A 69 2.87 -1.60 1.56
C VAL A 69 4.19 -0.84 1.55
N ASP A 70 4.64 -0.32 2.70
CA ASP A 70 5.94 0.37 2.77
C ASP A 70 7.12 -0.60 2.92
N LEU A 71 7.24 -1.52 1.96
CA LEU A 71 8.30 -2.53 1.88
C LEU A 71 8.82 -2.62 0.44
N ASN A 72 10.11 -2.94 0.31
CA ASN A 72 10.72 -3.22 -0.99
C ASN A 72 10.44 -4.68 -1.40
N ASP A 73 9.16 -5.02 -1.59
CA ASP A 73 8.74 -6.36 -1.95
C ASP A 73 8.38 -6.45 -3.44
N ARG A 74 9.29 -7.04 -4.23
CA ARG A 74 9.08 -7.22 -5.67
C ARG A 74 8.04 -8.30 -6.00
N ALA A 75 7.79 -9.24 -5.09
CA ALA A 75 6.90 -10.38 -5.34
C ALA A 75 5.43 -9.93 -5.42
N LEU A 76 5.10 -8.79 -4.81
CA LEU A 76 3.75 -8.25 -4.76
C LEU A 76 3.39 -7.36 -5.96
N ARG A 77 4.30 -7.15 -6.93
CA ARG A 77 4.04 -6.29 -8.10
C ARG A 77 2.88 -6.78 -8.97
N GLN A 78 2.70 -8.08 -9.05
CA GLN A 78 1.62 -8.74 -9.79
C GLN A 78 1.17 -9.96 -9.00
N VAL A 79 -0.09 -9.95 -8.56
CA VAL A 79 -0.67 -11.02 -7.75
C VAL A 79 -2.08 -11.35 -8.24
N ILE A 80 -2.58 -12.53 -7.87
CA ILE A 80 -4.00 -12.87 -7.97
C ILE A 80 -4.56 -12.90 -6.56
N VAL A 81 -5.60 -12.13 -6.31
CA VAL A 81 -6.32 -12.06 -5.02
C VAL A 81 -7.67 -12.76 -5.12
N GLY A 82 -8.34 -12.98 -3.99
CA GLY A 82 -9.69 -13.57 -3.96
C GLY A 82 -9.73 -15.05 -4.37
N LEU A 83 -8.61 -15.77 -4.22
CA LEU A 83 -8.53 -17.20 -4.51
C LEU A 83 -9.11 -18.08 -3.39
N GLY A 84 -9.43 -19.33 -3.74
CA GLY A 84 -9.93 -20.35 -2.82
C GLY A 84 -11.40 -20.65 -3.05
N SER A 85 -12.19 -20.69 -1.97
CA SER A 85 -13.61 -21.00 -2.03
C SER A 85 -14.45 -19.75 -2.35
N PRO A 86 -15.73 -19.90 -2.76
CA PRO A 86 -16.62 -18.77 -3.04
C PRO A 86 -16.78 -17.78 -1.88
N VAL A 87 -16.49 -18.19 -0.64
CA VAL A 87 -16.55 -17.32 0.54
C VAL A 87 -15.33 -16.38 0.67
N ASN A 88 -14.27 -16.60 -0.11
CA ASN A 88 -13.04 -15.80 -0.05
C ASN A 88 -13.05 -14.59 -1.00
N GLY A 89 -14.13 -14.38 -1.74
CA GLY A 89 -14.27 -13.29 -2.71
C GLY A 89 -14.21 -13.77 -4.16
N ILE A 90 -14.01 -12.81 -5.07
CA ILE A 90 -13.93 -13.07 -6.51
C ILE A 90 -12.48 -12.96 -6.98
N PRO A 91 -11.94 -13.97 -7.70
CA PRO A 91 -10.59 -13.92 -8.21
C PRO A 91 -10.35 -12.75 -9.18
N ARG A 92 -9.31 -11.94 -8.94
CA ARG A 92 -8.86 -10.90 -9.88
C ARG A 92 -7.36 -10.66 -9.83
N GLU A 93 -6.82 -10.10 -10.91
CA GLU A 93 -5.47 -9.55 -10.95
C GLU A 93 -5.39 -8.29 -10.07
N ASP A 94 -4.30 -8.15 -9.34
CA ASP A 94 -4.01 -7.01 -8.49
C ASP A 94 -2.49 -6.79 -8.37
N GLY A 95 -2.09 -5.75 -7.65
CA GLY A 95 -0.70 -5.51 -7.32
C GLY A 95 -0.56 -4.60 -6.10
N PHE A 96 0.67 -4.53 -5.59
CA PHE A 96 1.06 -3.61 -4.53
C PHE A 96 2.09 -2.61 -5.03
N ASP A 97 1.83 -1.35 -4.74
CA ASP A 97 2.81 -0.28 -4.87
C ASP A 97 3.40 0.07 -3.49
N ILE A 98 4.54 0.77 -3.48
CA ILE A 98 5.08 1.30 -2.21
C ILE A 98 4.16 2.39 -1.68
N THR A 99 3.91 2.46 -0.36
CA THR A 99 2.94 3.39 0.23
C THR A 99 3.12 4.86 -0.21
N VAL A 100 4.37 5.33 -0.37
CA VAL A 100 4.64 6.70 -0.84
C VAL A 100 4.13 6.98 -2.26
N ALA A 101 3.85 5.96 -3.07
CA ALA A 101 3.30 6.08 -4.41
C ALA A 101 1.76 6.08 -4.44
N SER A 102 1.10 5.91 -3.29
CA SER A 102 -0.36 5.98 -3.18
C SER A 102 -0.89 7.37 -3.53
N GLU A 103 -2.05 7.44 -4.17
CA GLU A 103 -2.77 8.70 -4.35
C GLU A 103 -3.21 9.31 -3.00
N ILE A 104 -3.41 8.49 -1.96
CA ILE A 104 -3.68 8.97 -0.59
C ILE A 104 -2.50 9.80 -0.06
N MET A 105 -1.26 9.43 -0.38
CA MET A 105 -0.07 10.23 -0.04
C MET A 105 -0.06 11.55 -0.82
N ALA A 106 -0.49 11.57 -2.07
CA ALA A 106 -0.50 12.77 -2.89
C ALA A 106 -1.57 13.79 -2.47
N ILE A 107 -2.67 13.34 -1.86
CA ILE A 107 -3.76 14.19 -1.37
C ILE A 107 -3.44 14.84 -0.02
N LEU A 108 -2.58 14.21 0.80
CA LEU A 108 -2.15 14.71 2.11
C LEU A 108 -1.16 15.88 2.00
#